data_AF-A0A563W056-F1
#
_entry.id   AF-A0A563W056-F1
#
_cell.length_a   1.000
_cell.length_b   1.000
_cell.length_c   1.000
_cell.angle_alpha   90.00
_cell.angle_beta   90.00
_cell.angle_gamma   90.00
#
_symmetry.space_group_name_H-M   'P 1'
#
loop_
_entity.id
_entity.type
_entity.pdbx_description
1 polymer ?
#
loop_
_entity_poly.entity_id
_entity_poly.type
_entity_poly.pdbx_seq_one_letter_code
_entity_poly.pdbx_strand_id
1 'polypeptide(L)' 'MSQLVNIEVQTINHLGIIAGIIDEIGIVEIINEQLGIKPQEKLNSGIIVKSIILNAMGFVSRPLSLFPQFFNDKATEHL' A
#
# COMPACT_ATOMS: atom_id res chain seq x y z
N MET A 1 26.25 25.62 -8.88
CA MET A 1 25.58 24.77 -7.85
C MET A 1 24.37 24.17 -8.53
N SER A 2 24.49 22.90 -8.93
CA SER A 2 23.49 22.19 -9.72
C SER A 2 22.20 21.99 -8.92
N GLN A 3 21.09 22.09 -9.65
CA GLN A 3 19.73 22.01 -9.15
C GLN A 3 19.51 20.73 -8.32
N LEU A 4 19.34 20.88 -7.00
CA LEU A 4 18.59 19.91 -6.20
C LEU A 4 17.13 20.10 -6.59
N VAL A 5 16.73 19.47 -7.70
CA VAL A 5 15.34 19.40 -8.15
C VAL A 5 14.53 18.74 -7.04
N ASN A 6 13.54 19.47 -6.50
CA ASN A 6 12.48 19.04 -5.56
C ASN A 6 12.63 17.64 -4.94
N ILE A 7 13.31 17.55 -3.79
CA ILE A 7 13.22 16.37 -2.93
C ILE A 7 12.04 16.57 -1.98
N GLU A 8 11.05 15.70 -2.05
CA GLU A 8 9.90 15.68 -1.15
C GLU A 8 10.07 14.55 -0.13
N VAL A 9 9.91 14.86 1.16
CA VAL A 9 10.02 13.89 2.25
C VAL A 9 8.63 13.71 2.85
N GLN A 10 8.15 12.47 2.86
CA GLN A 10 6.85 12.12 3.41
C GLN A 10 6.99 11.08 4.53
N THR A 11 6.12 11.17 5.54
CA THR A 11 6.06 10.20 6.64
C THR A 11 4.99 9.15 6.34
N ILE A 12 5.41 7.90 6.12
CA ILE A 12 4.53 6.77 5.79
C ILE A 12 4.28 5.81 6.98
N ASN A 13 4.77 6.19 8.17
CA ASN A 13 4.60 5.45 9.43
C ASN A 13 5.00 3.96 9.34
N HIS A 14 4.49 3.11 10.24
CA HIS A 14 4.78 1.68 10.29
C HIS A 14 4.28 0.91 9.05
N LEU A 15 3.33 1.47 8.30
CA LEU A 15 2.79 0.84 7.10
C LEU A 15 3.79 0.82 5.95
N GLY A 16 4.74 1.77 5.90
CA GLY A 16 5.86 1.69 4.95
C GLY A 16 6.75 0.47 5.19
N ILE A 17 7.00 0.14 6.46
CA ILE A 17 7.76 -1.07 6.84
C ILE A 17 6.99 -2.33 6.44
N ILE A 18 5.68 -2.37 6.74
CA ILE A 18 4.82 -3.50 6.37
C ILE A 18 4.77 -3.69 4.85
N ALA A 19 4.63 -2.60 4.08
CA ALA A 19 4.65 -2.65 2.62
C ALA A 19 5.98 -3.22 2.09
N GLY A 20 7.12 -2.75 2.63
CA GLY A 20 8.44 -3.28 2.29
C GLY A 20 8.58 -4.77 2.62
N ILE A 21 8.08 -5.22 3.77
CA ILE A 21 8.08 -6.65 4.14
C ILE A 21 7.23 -7.47 3.16
N ILE A 22 6.02 -7.00 2.82
CA ILE A 22 5.13 -7.70 1.86
C ILE A 22 5.83 -7.90 0.52
N ASP A 23 6.55 -6.88 0.05
CA ASP A 23 7.29 -6.92 -1.21
C ASP A 23 8.52 -7.84 -1.10
N GLU A 24 9.25 -7.79 0.01
CA GLU A 24 10.42 -8.63 0.25
C GLU A 24 10.07 -10.13 0.27
N ILE A 25 8.93 -10.50 0.85
CA ILE A 25 8.48 -11.90 0.92
C ILE A 25 7.71 -12.37 -0.32
N GLY A 26 7.46 -11.49 -1.30
CA GLY A 26 6.85 -11.84 -2.58
C GLY A 26 5.37 -12.27 -2.51
N ILE A 27 4.61 -11.77 -1.53
CA ILE A 27 3.19 -12.16 -1.37
C ILE A 27 2.36 -11.80 -2.61
N VAL A 28 2.66 -10.68 -3.26
CA VAL A 28 1.92 -10.21 -4.43
C VAL A 28 2.05 -11.20 -5.58
N GLU A 29 3.28 -11.65 -5.84
CA GLU A 29 3.62 -12.60 -6.90
C GLU A 29 2.98 -13.96 -6.63
N ILE A 30 3.09 -14.47 -5.40
CA ILE A 30 2.50 -15.75 -4.99
C ILE A 30 0.99 -15.71 -5.23
N ILE A 31 0.30 -14.64 -4.84
CA ILE A 31 -1.15 -14.55 -5.01
C ILE A 31 -1.53 -14.48 -6.49
N ASN A 32 -0.80 -13.70 -7.28
CA ASN A 32 -1.04 -13.60 -8.73
C ASN A 32 -0.80 -14.94 -9.44
N GLU A 33 0.19 -15.73 -9.01
CA GLU A 33 0.45 -17.07 -9.54
C GLU A 33 -0.69 -18.04 -9.21
N GLN A 34 -1.19 -18.01 -7.98
CA GLN A 34 -2.25 -18.94 -7.54
C GLN A 34 -3.62 -18.61 -8.15
N LEU A 35 -3.95 -17.33 -8.31
CA LEU A 35 -5.26 -16.91 -8.82
C LEU A 35 -5.28 -16.66 -10.33
N GLY A 36 -4.11 -16.53 -10.94
CA GLY A 36 -3.95 -16.05 -12.30
C GLY A 36 -4.23 -14.55 -12.41
N ILE A 37 -3.75 -13.95 -13.50
CA ILE A 37 -4.05 -12.56 -13.87
C ILE A 37 -5.03 -12.58 -15.05
N LYS A 38 -6.14 -11.85 -14.92
CA LYS A 38 -7.17 -11.78 -15.96
C LYS A 38 -7.10 -10.45 -16.71
N PRO A 39 -7.27 -10.41 -18.04
CA PRO A 39 -7.22 -9.16 -18.81
C PRO A 39 -8.27 -8.10 -18.41
N GLN A 40 -9.32 -8.51 -17.69
CA GLN A 40 -10.42 -7.65 -17.26
C GLN A 40 -10.16 -7.03 -15.87
N GLU A 41 -9.11 -7.46 -15.18
CA GLU A 41 -8.73 -6.93 -13.87
C GLU A 41 -8.19 -5.51 -14.02
N LYS A 42 -8.78 -4.57 -13.26
CA LYS A 42 -8.22 -3.22 -13.12
C LYS A 42 -6.96 -3.21 -12.27
N LEU A 43 -6.86 -4.17 -11.34
CA LEU A 43 -5.76 -4.35 -10.41
C LEU A 43 -5.58 -5.85 -10.16
N ASN A 44 -4.34 -6.31 -10.14
CA ASN A 44 -4.04 -7.72 -9.93
C ASN A 44 -4.43 -8.14 -8.49
N SER A 45 -4.85 -9.39 -8.33
CA SER A 45 -5.31 -9.91 -7.03
C SER A 45 -4.28 -9.75 -5.90
N GLY A 46 -2.99 -9.91 -6.18
CA GLY A 46 -1.92 -9.71 -5.19
C GLY A 46 -1.84 -8.27 -4.66
N ILE A 47 -2.02 -7.27 -5.54
CA ILE A 47 -2.04 -5.86 -5.13
C ILE A 47 -3.30 -5.55 -4.30
N ILE A 48 -4.44 -6.15 -4.65
CA ILE A 48 -5.67 -6.03 -3.86
C ILE A 48 -5.42 -6.56 -2.45
N VAL A 49 -4.81 -7.73 -2.30
CA VAL A 49 -4.53 -8.32 -0.99
C VAL A 49 -3.50 -7.49 -0.20
N LYS A 50 -2.43 -7.01 -0.84
CA LYS A 50 -1.49 -6.06 -0.21
C LYS A 50 -2.22 -4.84 0.35
N SER A 51 -3.15 -4.28 -0.43
CA SER A 51 -3.96 -3.13 -0.03
C SER A 51 -4.88 -3.44 1.15
N ILE A 52 -5.51 -4.63 1.17
CA ILE A 52 -6.34 -5.09 2.28
C ILE A 52 -5.51 -5.23 3.57
N ILE A 53 -4.31 -5.80 3.49
CA ILE A 53 -3.41 -5.96 4.66
C ILE A 53 -3.04 -4.59 5.23
N LEU A 54 -2.61 -3.66 4.36
CA LEU A 54 -2.23 -2.31 4.79
C LEU A 54 -3.42 -1.54 5.40
N ASN A 55 -4.62 -1.71 4.83
CA ASN A 55 -5.83 -1.12 5.39
C ASN A 55 -6.19 -1.71 6.76
N ALA A 56 -6.13 -3.03 6.91
CA ALA A 56 -6.47 -3.75 8.13
C ALA A 56 -5.50 -3.45 9.29
N MET A 57 -4.22 -3.25 8.99
CA MET A 57 -3.21 -2.99 10.02
C MET A 57 -3.18 -1.54 10.51
N GLY A 58 -3.77 -0.60 9.77
CA GLY A 58 -3.69 0.83 10.11
C GLY A 58 -4.91 1.41 10.83
N PHE A 59 -6.11 0.85 10.67
CA PHE A 59 -7.35 1.43 11.19
C PHE A 59 -8.01 0.59 12.29
N VAL A 60 -7.25 0.29 13.35
CA VAL A 60 -7.78 -0.43 14.51
C VAL A 60 -8.23 0.58 15.58
N SER A 61 -9.45 0.41 16.09
CA SER A 61 -10.00 1.15 17.26
C SER A 61 -10.26 2.65 17.07
N ARG A 62 -10.51 3.15 15.85
CA ARG A 62 -10.93 4.55 15.60
C ARG A 62 -12.40 4.65 15.15
N PRO A 63 -13.13 5.72 15.51
CA PRO A 63 -14.48 5.97 14.99
C PRO A 63 -14.49 6.04 13.46
N LEU A 64 -15.52 5.47 12.81
CA LEU A 64 -15.68 5.48 11.35
C LEU A 64 -15.67 6.90 10.74
N SER A 65 -16.03 7.92 11.51
CA SER A 65 -15.95 9.33 11.09
C SER A 65 -14.52 9.81 10.79
N LEU A 66 -13.50 9.17 11.35
CA LEU A 66 -12.09 9.49 11.11
C LEU A 66 -11.47 8.67 9.96
N PHE A 67 -12.26 7.80 9.31
CA PHE A 67 -11.78 6.96 8.21
C PHE A 67 -11.24 7.77 7.01
N PRO A 68 -11.83 8.90 6.59
CA PRO A 68 -11.24 9.71 5.51
C PRO A 68 -9.84 10.23 5.88
N GLN A 69 -9.62 10.59 7.14
CA GLN A 69 -8.35 11.14 7.62
C GLN A 69 -7.26 10.06 7.77
N PHE A 70 -7.65 8.79 7.88
CA PHE A 70 -6.72 7.66 7.98
C PHE A 70 -5.82 7.53 6.74
N PHE A 71 -6.29 7.97 5.57
CA PHE A 71 -5.54 7.88 4.31
C PHE A 71 -4.63 9.08 4.06
N ASN A 72 -4.73 10.17 4.83
CA ASN A 72 -3.96 11.40 4.58
C ASN A 72 -2.44 11.23 4.74
N ASP A 73 -2.02 10.26 5.54
CA ASP A 73 -0.62 9.93 5.85
C ASP A 73 -0.26 8.53 5.33
N LYS A 74 -0.87 8.12 4.23
CA LYS A 74 -0.64 6.84 3.56
C LYS A 74 -0.21 7.12 2.12
N ALA A 75 0.86 6.48 1.68
CA ALA A 75 1.37 6.54 0.32
C ALA A 75 0.48 5.74 -0.66
N THR A 76 -0.83 6.00 -0.68
CA THR A 76 -1.81 5.28 -1.50
C THR A 76 -1.62 5.48 -3.00
N GLU A 77 -0.98 6.57 -3.39
CA GLU A 77 -0.59 6.92 -4.75
C GLU A 77 0.49 5.99 -5.34
N HIS A 78 1.16 5.22 -4.50
CA HIS A 78 2.21 4.27 -4.88
C HIS A 78 1.76 2.80 -4.84
N LEU A 79 0.46 2.56 -4.62
CA LEU A 79 -0.16 1.22 -4.63
C LEU A 79 -0.53 0.75 -6.04
#